data_AF-A0A951WM17-F1
#
_entry.id   AF-A0A951WM17-F1
#
_cell.length_a   1.000
_cell.length_b   1.000
_cell.length_c   1.000
_cell.angle_alpha   90.00
_cell.angle_beta   90.00
_cell.angle_gamma   90.00
#
_symmetry.space_group_name_H-M   'P 1'
#
loop_
_entity.id
_entity.type
_entity.pdbx_description
1 polymer ?
#
loop_
_entity_poly.entity_id
_entity_poly.type
_entity_poly.pdbx_seq_one_letter_code
_entity_poly.pdbx_strand_id
1 'polypeptide(L)'
;MSNEDWLEDTDWLEEGISHPFTVRTSASIHDQKQFQIKLDYDRTLLPNDVRKVINMEAYFFVPVSMGITSRTYSKEHFFSSLTNYLRIKTPRRPYWFEETASLSIPSADAYLSLKASTRERQNVEPLVIQDTKLFGCYINTVMKSLQMILINGRDAVPTANPEYVKSFKKRLERLFSRIQIFRQKYVGGVQRFASLASPDVRKVFLLMDEYISYRVESWLLDYMQLLEPLSEDWASGLREFLNKSVEKEVFYRSRYLIAEDNQLVLSKSRGPQAQEQVQYRLGLLKKYVYQVLYLEQEIVRRDKLFLNFMAMIGAALAATFYGLATLQQMTLINQADNFWRLTAMFVVGILAYVAKDRIKELSREYFFKKLRKYLPDLEYKIVYNFLNIRGQKESVTVGNLAQYMQFVGRALVPADILYLRDLESNFDLEPERQEEVFHFHRRFEMQPDSEDTDSHNVEHIKEVLRLDVSEYLNKMSDPRRSWQYWDLEKGVVKVDAPRVYHLNVVIRYTVTRFREEGTKIRHIEYQRLRLVMNKQGILRIDSVLDKGEIAMEEEL
;
A
#
# COMPACT_ATOMS: atom_id res chain seq x y z
N MET A 1 -15.29 43.82 -21.90
CA MET A 1 -14.19 43.00 -22.44
C MET A 1 -13.88 41.93 -21.41
N SER A 2 -13.75 40.70 -21.88
CA SER A 2 -13.95 39.41 -21.21
C SER A 2 -13.37 39.31 -19.80
N ASN A 3 -14.23 38.96 -18.85
CA ASN A 3 -13.93 38.72 -17.44
C ASN A 3 -14.13 37.22 -17.13
N GLU A 4 -13.57 36.36 -17.99
CA GLU A 4 -13.81 34.91 -18.02
C GLU A 4 -12.60 34.04 -17.60
N ASP A 5 -11.48 34.61 -17.14
CA ASP A 5 -10.22 33.85 -16.90
C ASP A 5 -9.96 33.43 -15.43
N TRP A 6 -10.98 33.21 -14.60
CA TRP A 6 -10.80 32.73 -13.21
C TRP A 6 -11.15 31.25 -13.00
N LEU A 7 -11.21 30.47 -14.08
CA LEU A 7 -11.55 29.04 -14.09
C LEU A 7 -10.37 28.09 -14.42
N GLU A 8 -9.14 28.60 -14.55
CA GLU A 8 -7.95 27.77 -14.81
C GLU A 8 -7.11 27.42 -13.57
N ASP A 9 -7.54 27.79 -12.37
CA ASP A 9 -6.83 27.50 -11.13
C ASP A 9 -7.10 26.07 -10.61
N THR A 10 -6.95 25.09 -11.51
CA THR A 10 -6.83 23.66 -11.21
C THR A 10 -5.44 23.25 -10.71
N ASP A 11 -4.49 24.19 -10.73
CA ASP A 11 -3.09 24.00 -10.33
C ASP A 11 -2.90 23.60 -8.86
N TRP A 12 -3.87 23.85 -7.99
CA TRP A 12 -3.75 23.50 -6.56
C TRP A 12 -3.93 22.00 -6.26
N LEU A 13 -4.34 21.21 -7.25
CA LEU A 13 -4.29 19.74 -7.21
C LEU A 13 -2.95 19.19 -7.76
N GLU A 14 -2.06 20.05 -8.27
CA GLU A 14 -0.75 19.68 -8.84
C GLU A 14 0.32 19.36 -7.82
N GLU A 15 0.13 19.69 -6.54
CA GLU A 15 1.01 19.20 -5.46
C GLU A 15 1.03 17.65 -5.37
N GLY A 16 0.27 16.94 -6.20
CA GLY A 16 0.21 15.50 -6.30
C GLY A 16 0.61 14.86 -7.64
N ILE A 17 1.15 15.60 -8.63
CA ILE A 17 1.76 14.94 -9.80
C ILE A 17 3.13 14.43 -9.34
N SER A 18 3.28 13.11 -9.15
CA SER A 18 4.63 12.55 -9.16
C SER A 18 5.13 12.70 -10.58
N HIS A 19 6.29 13.32 -10.78
CA HIS A 19 6.97 13.20 -12.07
C HIS A 19 6.95 11.72 -12.51
N PRO A 20 6.83 11.43 -13.81
CA PRO A 20 6.66 10.06 -14.31
C PRO A 20 7.79 9.10 -13.85
N PHE A 21 8.93 9.66 -13.42
CA PHE A 21 10.11 8.99 -12.89
C PHE A 21 10.14 8.86 -11.36
N THR A 22 9.36 9.66 -10.62
CA THR A 22 9.43 9.71 -9.16
C THR A 22 8.40 8.79 -8.51
N VAL A 23 8.84 8.01 -7.54
CA VAL A 23 7.95 7.29 -6.62
C VAL A 23 7.91 8.08 -5.32
N ARG A 24 6.77 8.61 -4.91
CA ARG A 24 6.71 9.29 -3.61
C ARG A 24 6.68 8.24 -2.51
N THR A 25 7.53 8.39 -1.51
CA THR A 25 7.65 7.42 -0.43
C THR A 25 7.62 8.09 0.93
N SER A 26 6.98 7.45 1.90
CA SER A 26 7.14 7.84 3.31
C SER A 26 7.26 6.62 4.20
N ALA A 27 8.22 6.67 5.12
CA ALA A 27 8.40 5.67 6.16
C ALA A 27 7.87 6.23 7.49
N SER A 28 7.14 5.41 8.24
CA SER A 28 6.55 5.81 9.52
C SER A 28 6.34 4.61 10.43
N ILE A 29 6.31 4.83 11.74
CA ILE A 29 5.90 3.82 12.72
C ILE A 29 4.38 3.68 12.66
N HIS A 30 3.86 2.46 12.45
CA HIS A 30 2.41 2.21 12.47
C HIS A 30 1.92 1.94 13.89
N ASP A 31 2.62 1.06 14.59
CA ASP A 31 2.46 0.73 16.00
C ASP A 31 3.83 0.32 16.57
N GLN A 32 3.88 -0.11 17.84
CA GLN A 32 5.13 -0.48 18.50
C GLN A 32 5.90 -1.62 17.81
N LYS A 33 5.24 -2.44 17.00
CA LYS A 33 5.82 -3.65 16.37
C LYS A 33 5.80 -3.61 14.86
N GLN A 34 5.14 -2.64 14.24
CA GLN A 34 5.02 -2.53 12.80
C GLN A 34 5.59 -1.21 12.30
N PHE A 35 6.58 -1.29 11.42
CA PHE A 35 6.96 -0.14 10.61
C PHE A 35 6.27 -0.20 9.26
N GLN A 36 5.97 0.97 8.72
CA GLN A 36 5.20 1.12 7.50
C GLN A 36 5.98 1.93 6.45
N ILE A 37 6.02 1.44 5.22
CA ILE A 37 6.47 2.18 4.04
C ILE A 37 5.25 2.40 3.14
N LYS A 38 4.97 3.65 2.81
CA LYS A 38 3.95 4.04 1.83
C LYS A 38 4.65 4.36 0.52
N LEU A 39 4.17 3.79 -0.57
CA LEU A 39 4.58 4.11 -1.93
C LEU A 39 3.39 4.74 -2.66
N ASP A 40 3.61 5.84 -3.36
CA ASP A 40 2.60 6.53 -4.18
C ASP A 40 3.25 6.78 -5.54
N TYR A 41 2.70 6.16 -6.58
CA TYR A 41 3.26 6.21 -7.92
C TYR A 41 2.17 6.37 -8.97
N ASP A 42 2.52 7.16 -9.99
CA ASP A 42 1.71 7.43 -11.17
C ASP A 42 1.85 6.31 -12.20
N ARG A 43 0.71 5.89 -12.76
CA ARG A 43 0.60 4.92 -13.84
C ARG A 43 0.72 5.54 -15.22
N THR A 44 0.57 6.86 -15.34
CA THR A 44 0.63 7.57 -16.61
C THR A 44 1.93 7.23 -17.34
N LEU A 45 1.75 6.70 -18.54
CA LEU A 45 2.81 6.46 -19.52
C LEU A 45 3.00 7.75 -20.32
N LEU A 46 4.24 8.18 -20.56
CA LEU A 46 4.44 9.31 -21.49
C LEU A 46 4.28 8.81 -22.93
N PRO A 47 4.11 9.73 -23.91
CA PRO A 47 4.13 9.35 -25.32
C PRO A 47 5.34 8.47 -25.66
N ASN A 48 5.10 7.41 -26.43
CA ASN A 48 6.04 6.38 -26.87
C ASN A 48 6.49 5.34 -25.82
N ASP A 49 6.00 5.40 -24.58
CA ASP A 49 6.24 4.33 -23.60
C ASP A 49 5.31 3.15 -23.85
N VAL A 50 5.87 1.95 -23.96
CA VAL A 50 5.10 0.70 -24.05
C VAL A 50 4.92 0.01 -22.71
N ARG A 51 5.84 0.26 -21.76
CA ARG A 51 5.87 -0.45 -20.47
C ARG A 51 6.59 0.36 -19.40
N LYS A 52 6.08 0.27 -18.18
CA LYS A 52 6.69 0.87 -16.99
C LYS A 52 6.85 -0.17 -15.89
N VAL A 53 8.05 -0.28 -15.33
CA VAL A 53 8.39 -1.21 -14.26
C VAL A 53 8.97 -0.43 -13.09
N ILE A 54 8.41 -0.64 -11.90
CA ILE A 54 8.85 -0.02 -10.65
C ILE A 54 9.42 -1.10 -9.75
N ASN A 55 10.71 -1.02 -9.47
CA ASN A 55 11.40 -1.87 -8.51
C ASN A 55 11.63 -1.12 -7.20
N MET A 56 11.47 -1.84 -6.10
CA MET A 56 11.90 -1.44 -4.76
C MET A 56 12.74 -2.58 -4.20
N GLU A 57 14.02 -2.31 -3.97
CA GLU A 57 14.96 -3.24 -3.36
C GLU A 57 15.34 -2.73 -1.98
N ALA A 58 14.93 -3.43 -0.93
CA ALA A 58 15.26 -3.11 0.45
C ALA A 58 16.28 -4.12 1.00
N TYR A 59 17.45 -3.60 1.39
CA TYR A 59 18.52 -4.36 2.01
C TYR A 59 18.50 -4.08 3.51
N PHE A 60 18.15 -5.10 4.28
CA PHE A 60 18.08 -5.06 5.74
C PHE A 60 19.38 -5.57 6.32
N PHE A 61 20.10 -4.70 7.03
CA PHE A 61 21.33 -5.01 7.74
C PHE A 61 21.00 -5.29 9.20
N VAL A 62 20.83 -6.57 9.53
CA VAL A 62 20.37 -7.00 10.85
C VAL A 62 21.56 -7.38 11.72
N PRO A 63 21.73 -6.77 12.90
CA PRO A 63 22.75 -7.22 13.85
C PRO A 63 22.53 -8.68 14.27
N VAL A 64 23.59 -9.50 14.29
CA VAL A 64 23.51 -10.92 14.70
C VAL A 64 22.92 -11.09 16.11
N SER A 65 23.05 -10.10 16.98
CA SER A 65 22.42 -10.09 18.31
C SER A 65 20.89 -10.17 18.30
N MET A 66 20.23 -9.79 17.20
CA MET A 66 18.78 -9.98 17.03
C MET A 66 18.42 -11.44 16.65
N GLY A 67 19.42 -12.22 16.21
CA GLY A 67 19.32 -13.64 15.89
C GLY A 67 18.34 -14.00 14.78
N ILE A 68 18.13 -13.06 13.85
CA ILE A 68 17.51 -13.25 12.54
C ILE A 68 18.62 -13.67 11.57
N THR A 69 18.53 -14.88 11.04
CA THR A 69 19.52 -15.48 10.14
C THR A 69 18.79 -16.32 9.09
N SER A 70 19.48 -16.71 8.03
CA SER A 70 18.94 -17.64 7.02
C SER A 70 18.44 -18.98 7.58
N ARG A 71 18.86 -19.36 8.79
CA ARG A 71 18.43 -20.59 9.49
C ARG A 71 17.25 -20.39 10.42
N THR A 72 17.07 -19.18 10.95
CA THR A 72 16.09 -18.87 12.01
C THR A 72 14.90 -18.06 11.51
N TYR A 73 14.99 -17.47 10.31
CA TYR A 73 13.95 -16.64 9.72
C TYR A 73 13.80 -17.02 8.25
N SER A 74 12.78 -17.81 7.93
CA SER A 74 12.54 -18.27 6.57
C SER A 74 11.80 -17.21 5.75
N LYS A 75 11.72 -17.43 4.44
CA LYS A 75 10.93 -16.57 3.54
C LYS A 75 9.46 -16.57 3.92
N GLU A 76 8.92 -17.73 4.30
CA GLU A 76 7.53 -17.91 4.72
C GLU A 76 7.24 -17.09 5.98
N HIS A 77 8.16 -17.07 6.96
CA HIS A 77 8.08 -16.20 8.12
C HIS A 77 8.07 -14.72 7.71
N PHE A 78 9.00 -14.30 6.84
CA PHE A 78 9.04 -12.93 6.32
C PHE A 78 7.71 -12.51 5.67
N PHE A 79 7.20 -13.30 4.73
CA PHE A 79 5.95 -12.97 4.04
C PHE A 79 4.72 -13.03 4.95
N SER A 80 4.73 -13.88 6.00
CA SER A 80 3.66 -13.87 7.01
C SER A 80 3.67 -12.60 7.89
N SER A 81 4.86 -12.00 8.07
CA SER A 81 5.05 -10.74 8.80
C SER A 81 4.86 -9.49 7.92
N LEU A 82 4.76 -9.66 6.60
CA LEU A 82 4.60 -8.56 5.64
C LEU A 82 3.14 -8.41 5.25
N THR A 83 2.58 -7.23 5.47
CA THR A 83 1.26 -6.87 4.94
C THR A 83 1.42 -5.89 3.77
N ASN A 84 0.73 -6.15 2.66
CA ASN A 84 0.70 -5.27 1.51
C ASN A 84 -0.74 -4.87 1.15
N TYR A 85 -1.04 -3.57 1.22
CA TYR A 85 -2.33 -3.02 0.80
C TYR A 85 -2.15 -2.10 -0.40
N LEU A 86 -2.84 -2.38 -1.50
CA LEU A 86 -2.88 -1.54 -2.68
C LEU A 86 -4.28 -0.91 -2.84
N ARG A 87 -4.30 0.35 -3.24
CA ARG A 87 -5.53 1.07 -3.57
C ARG A 87 -5.27 2.14 -4.60
N ILE A 88 -6.28 2.52 -5.34
CA ILE A 88 -6.22 3.71 -6.19
C ILE A 88 -6.35 4.98 -5.32
N LYS A 89 -5.79 6.08 -5.81
CA LYS A 89 -6.11 7.41 -5.26
C LYS A 89 -7.56 7.73 -5.63
N THR A 90 -8.26 8.47 -4.77
CA THR A 90 -9.58 8.99 -5.13
C THR A 90 -9.46 9.77 -6.45
N PRO A 91 -10.28 9.47 -7.47
CA PRO A 91 -10.27 10.23 -8.72
C PRO A 91 -10.46 11.72 -8.44
N ARG A 92 -9.67 12.58 -9.10
CA ARG A 92 -9.71 14.05 -8.92
C ARG A 92 -11.08 14.62 -9.26
N ARG A 93 -11.67 14.10 -10.34
CA ARG A 93 -13.06 14.30 -10.75
C ARG A 93 -13.66 12.91 -10.96
N PRO A 94 -14.54 12.41 -10.07
CA PRO A 94 -15.37 11.27 -10.40
C PRO A 94 -16.03 11.51 -11.76
N TYR A 95 -16.22 10.47 -12.57
CA TYR A 95 -16.77 10.59 -13.94
C TYR A 95 -18.12 11.32 -14.01
N TRP A 96 -18.87 11.34 -12.90
CA TRP A 96 -20.15 12.00 -12.74
C TRP A 96 -20.08 13.39 -12.08
N PHE A 97 -18.90 13.87 -11.72
CA PHE A 97 -18.74 15.12 -10.99
C PHE A 97 -18.69 16.31 -11.95
N GLU A 98 -19.75 17.11 -11.97
CA GLU A 98 -19.77 18.43 -12.58
C GLU A 98 -19.47 19.51 -11.55
N GLU A 99 -18.70 20.53 -11.94
CA GLU A 99 -18.41 21.71 -11.10
C GLU A 99 -19.59 22.69 -11.06
N THR A 100 -20.82 22.18 -11.06
CA THR A 100 -22.04 22.97 -10.94
C THR A 100 -22.38 23.22 -9.45
N ALA A 101 -23.19 24.25 -9.20
CA ALA A 101 -23.63 24.59 -7.84
C ALA A 101 -24.52 23.51 -7.20
N SER A 102 -25.14 22.65 -8.03
CA SER A 102 -26.04 21.58 -7.60
C SER A 102 -25.33 20.23 -7.55
N LEU A 103 -25.07 19.71 -6.34
CA LEU A 103 -24.56 18.35 -6.17
C LEU A 103 -25.54 17.33 -6.79
N SER A 104 -25.10 16.64 -7.83
CA SER A 104 -25.79 15.50 -8.46
C SER A 104 -24.92 14.25 -8.36
N ILE A 105 -25.55 13.14 -7.96
CA ILE A 105 -24.98 11.79 -8.06
C ILE A 105 -25.91 11.08 -9.04
N PRO A 106 -25.56 10.96 -10.33
CA PRO A 106 -26.47 10.52 -11.39
C PRO A 106 -27.14 9.19 -11.12
N SER A 107 -26.40 8.21 -10.58
CA SER A 107 -26.95 6.91 -10.20
C SER A 107 -27.98 7.03 -9.08
N ALA A 108 -27.72 7.85 -8.06
CA ALA A 108 -28.66 8.11 -6.97
C ALA A 108 -29.90 8.90 -7.45
N ASP A 109 -29.71 9.86 -8.34
CA ASP A 109 -30.78 10.64 -8.95
C ASP A 109 -31.70 9.76 -9.79
N ALA A 110 -31.13 8.91 -10.64
CA ALA A 110 -31.86 7.90 -11.40
C ALA A 110 -32.61 6.93 -10.46
N TYR A 111 -31.95 6.45 -9.40
CA TYR A 111 -32.58 5.55 -8.45
C TYR A 111 -33.80 6.16 -7.73
N LEU A 112 -33.68 7.44 -7.32
CA LEU A 112 -34.77 8.17 -6.65
C LEU A 112 -35.90 8.56 -7.62
N SER A 113 -35.62 8.75 -8.92
CA SER A 113 -36.66 9.04 -9.92
C SER A 113 -37.51 7.82 -10.30
N LEU A 114 -36.97 6.59 -10.15
CA LEU A 114 -37.63 5.33 -10.49
C LEU A 114 -38.70 4.92 -9.46
N LYS A 115 -39.74 5.75 -9.25
CA LYS A 115 -40.70 5.62 -8.13
C LYS A 115 -41.47 4.29 -8.05
N ALA A 116 -41.60 3.52 -9.13
CA ALA A 116 -42.43 2.30 -9.19
C ALA A 116 -41.77 1.04 -9.79
N SER A 117 -40.55 1.12 -10.36
CA SER A 117 -39.92 0.00 -11.06
C SER A 117 -38.89 -0.73 -10.18
N THR A 118 -39.32 -1.79 -9.47
CA THR A 118 -38.43 -2.56 -8.58
C THR A 118 -37.24 -3.20 -9.32
N ARG A 119 -37.46 -3.71 -10.54
CA ARG A 119 -36.40 -4.36 -11.34
C ARG A 119 -35.35 -3.37 -11.85
N GLU A 120 -35.78 -2.19 -12.29
CA GLU A 120 -34.85 -1.15 -12.76
C GLU A 120 -34.02 -0.59 -11.62
N ARG A 121 -34.63 -0.44 -10.42
CA ARG A 121 -33.89 -0.10 -9.20
C ARG A 121 -32.80 -1.11 -8.90
N GLN A 122 -33.11 -2.41 -8.87
CA GLN A 122 -32.13 -3.47 -8.59
C GLN A 122 -30.92 -3.44 -9.52
N ASN A 123 -31.09 -3.06 -10.78
CA ASN A 123 -29.99 -2.93 -11.73
C ASN A 123 -29.06 -1.74 -11.41
N VAL A 124 -29.61 -0.65 -10.86
CA VAL A 124 -28.88 0.59 -10.56
C VAL A 124 -28.32 0.58 -9.13
N GLU A 125 -28.89 -0.21 -8.21
CA GLU A 125 -28.48 -0.32 -6.80
C GLU A 125 -26.96 -0.45 -6.60
N PRO A 126 -26.24 -1.36 -7.29
CA PRO A 126 -24.80 -1.50 -7.11
C PRO A 126 -24.03 -0.22 -7.47
N LEU A 127 -24.47 0.48 -8.52
CA LEU A 127 -23.86 1.71 -9.00
C LEU A 127 -24.09 2.86 -8.00
N VAL A 128 -25.29 2.96 -7.43
CA VAL A 128 -25.59 3.92 -6.34
C VAL A 128 -24.66 3.72 -5.16
N ILE A 129 -24.44 2.46 -4.77
CA ILE A 129 -23.56 2.12 -3.64
C ILE A 129 -22.12 2.53 -3.96
N GLN A 130 -21.62 2.23 -5.16
CA GLN A 130 -20.29 2.63 -5.60
C GLN A 130 -20.13 4.16 -5.61
N ASP A 131 -21.02 4.89 -6.28
CA ASP A 131 -20.90 6.34 -6.44
C ASP A 131 -21.04 7.08 -5.12
N THR A 132 -21.94 6.62 -4.24
CA THR A 132 -22.09 7.18 -2.90
C THR A 132 -20.80 6.98 -2.09
N LYS A 133 -20.13 5.82 -2.20
CA LYS A 133 -18.82 5.61 -1.56
C LYS A 133 -17.75 6.51 -2.15
N LEU A 134 -17.69 6.64 -3.48
CA LEU A 134 -16.76 7.55 -4.16
C LEU A 134 -16.99 9.00 -3.73
N PHE A 135 -18.23 9.44 -3.56
CA PHE A 135 -18.58 10.75 -3.02
C PHE A 135 -17.97 10.97 -1.63
N GLY A 136 -18.10 10.00 -0.72
CA GLY A 136 -17.46 10.05 0.60
C GLY A 136 -15.94 10.17 0.55
N CYS A 137 -15.29 9.41 -0.35
CA CYS A 137 -13.86 9.51 -0.59
C CYS A 137 -13.45 10.89 -1.14
N TYR A 138 -14.24 11.43 -2.07
CA TYR A 138 -14.04 12.76 -2.66
C TYR A 138 -14.14 13.86 -1.61
N ILE A 139 -15.23 13.88 -0.82
CA ILE A 139 -15.44 14.87 0.27
C ILE A 139 -14.27 14.86 1.26
N ASN A 140 -13.79 13.68 1.65
CA ASN A 140 -12.61 13.58 2.51
C ASN A 140 -11.31 14.03 1.83
N THR A 141 -11.20 13.91 0.52
CA THR A 141 -10.05 14.43 -0.25
C THR A 141 -10.07 15.96 -0.28
N VAL A 142 -11.25 16.57 -0.50
CA VAL A 142 -11.46 18.02 -0.44
C VAL A 142 -11.14 18.59 0.95
N MET A 143 -11.58 17.92 2.02
CA MET A 143 -11.22 18.33 3.40
C MET A 143 -9.70 18.35 3.61
N LYS A 144 -9.00 17.31 3.15
CA LYS A 144 -7.54 17.25 3.26
C LYS A 144 -6.82 18.31 2.43
N SER A 145 -7.29 18.61 1.21
CA SER A 145 -6.69 19.66 0.40
C SER A 145 -6.87 21.03 1.06
N LEU A 146 -8.04 21.32 1.63
CA LEU A 146 -8.27 22.56 2.40
C LEU A 146 -7.36 22.66 3.64
N GLN A 147 -7.08 21.53 4.31
CA GLN A 147 -6.13 21.50 5.42
C GLN A 147 -4.69 21.80 4.97
N MET A 148 -4.25 21.20 3.84
CA MET A 148 -2.93 21.46 3.27
C MET A 148 -2.76 22.92 2.85
N ILE A 149 -3.79 23.52 2.24
CA ILE A 149 -3.81 24.95 1.89
C ILE A 149 -3.55 25.82 3.11
N LEU A 150 -4.13 25.49 4.27
CA LEU A 150 -3.82 26.22 5.50
C LEU A 150 -2.38 25.99 5.97
N ILE A 151 -1.91 24.73 5.95
CA ILE A 151 -0.56 24.38 6.42
C ILE A 151 0.52 25.04 5.56
N ASN A 152 0.45 24.90 4.24
CA ASN A 152 1.40 25.53 3.31
C ASN A 152 1.23 27.06 3.32
N GLY A 153 -0.01 27.50 3.48
CA GLY A 153 -0.33 28.90 3.71
C GLY A 153 0.35 29.41 4.97
N ARG A 154 0.48 28.65 6.06
CA ARG A 154 1.02 29.10 7.37
C ARG A 154 2.39 29.78 7.27
N ASP A 155 3.27 29.27 6.41
CA ASP A 155 4.62 29.85 6.19
C ASP A 155 4.58 31.02 5.19
N ALA A 156 3.56 31.05 4.31
CA ALA A 156 3.24 32.15 3.39
C ALA A 156 2.16 33.12 3.95
N VAL A 157 1.80 33.01 5.23
CA VAL A 157 0.97 33.95 6.00
C VAL A 157 1.86 34.96 6.76
N PRO A 158 2.94 35.54 6.22
CA PRO A 158 3.24 36.92 6.55
C PRO A 158 2.30 37.78 5.72
N THR A 159 1.31 38.38 6.39
CA THR A 159 0.24 39.26 5.90
C THR A 159 -1.09 38.57 5.56
N ALA A 160 -2.04 38.79 6.46
CA ALA A 160 -3.47 38.59 6.29
C ALA A 160 -3.98 39.29 5.02
N ASN A 161 -3.89 38.66 3.86
CA ASN A 161 -4.66 39.10 2.70
C ASN A 161 -6.14 38.78 2.99
N PRO A 162 -7.03 39.76 3.20
CA PRO A 162 -8.45 39.51 3.49
C PRO A 162 -9.13 38.70 2.37
N GLU A 163 -8.60 38.78 1.14
CA GLU A 163 -9.09 38.00 0.00
C GLU A 163 -8.83 36.51 0.14
N TYR A 164 -7.69 36.11 0.72
CA TYR A 164 -7.36 34.71 0.95
C TYR A 164 -8.33 34.08 1.96
N VAL A 165 -8.56 34.77 3.09
CA VAL A 165 -9.51 34.36 4.12
C VAL A 165 -10.94 34.29 3.56
N LYS A 166 -11.34 35.27 2.74
CA LYS A 166 -12.66 35.29 2.07
C LYS A 166 -12.81 34.15 1.08
N SER A 167 -11.79 33.88 0.27
CA SER A 167 -11.76 32.75 -0.68
C SER A 167 -11.85 31.42 0.05
N PHE A 168 -11.07 31.25 1.12
CA PHE A 168 -11.09 30.06 1.94
C PHE A 168 -12.46 29.83 2.60
N LYS A 169 -13.05 30.87 3.21
CA LYS A 169 -14.40 30.81 3.78
C LYS A 169 -15.45 30.41 2.73
N LYS A 170 -15.37 30.96 1.51
CA LYS A 170 -16.25 30.58 0.40
C LYS A 170 -16.10 29.10 0.02
N ARG A 171 -14.88 28.55 0.04
CA ARG A 171 -14.63 27.12 -0.18
C ARG A 171 -15.22 26.24 0.94
N LEU A 172 -15.12 26.68 2.20
CA LEU A 172 -15.78 26.01 3.33
C LEU A 172 -17.31 26.00 3.17
N GLU A 173 -17.91 27.14 2.88
CA GLU A 173 -19.36 27.27 2.68
C GLU A 173 -19.84 26.39 1.51
N ARG A 174 -19.06 26.29 0.43
CA ARG A 174 -19.30 25.35 -0.68
C ARG A 174 -19.24 23.88 -0.23
N LEU A 175 -18.30 23.51 0.62
CA LEU A 175 -18.22 22.15 1.16
C LEU A 175 -19.44 21.82 2.03
N PHE A 176 -19.78 22.70 2.97
CA PHE A 176 -20.93 22.49 3.86
C PHE A 176 -22.27 22.49 3.12
N SER A 177 -22.45 23.36 2.13
CA SER A 177 -23.65 23.35 1.30
C SER A 177 -23.80 22.03 0.52
N ARG A 178 -22.71 21.46 -0.01
CA ARG A 178 -22.75 20.14 -0.65
C ARG A 178 -23.14 19.02 0.31
N ILE A 179 -22.58 19.01 1.53
CA ILE A 179 -22.95 18.03 2.57
C ILE A 179 -24.44 18.19 2.92
N GLN A 180 -24.92 19.43 3.02
CA GLN A 180 -26.32 19.71 3.32
C GLN A 180 -27.25 19.25 2.18
N ILE A 181 -26.89 19.49 0.92
CA ILE A 181 -27.64 18.99 -0.24
C ILE A 181 -27.68 17.47 -0.21
N PHE A 182 -26.55 16.81 0.08
CA PHE A 182 -26.50 15.36 0.19
C PHE A 182 -27.48 14.83 1.25
N ARG A 183 -27.48 15.44 2.43
CA ARG A 183 -28.40 15.11 3.54
C ARG A 183 -29.87 15.34 3.16
N GLN A 184 -30.20 16.48 2.59
CA GLN A 184 -31.58 16.82 2.26
C GLN A 184 -32.14 15.97 1.12
N LYS A 185 -31.36 15.80 0.05
CA LYS A 185 -31.79 15.15 -1.19
C LYS A 185 -31.75 13.64 -1.07
N TYR A 186 -30.62 13.06 -0.64
CA TYR A 186 -30.42 11.62 -0.67
C TYR A 186 -30.79 10.96 0.67
N VAL A 187 -30.23 11.41 1.79
CA VAL A 187 -30.53 10.83 3.12
C VAL A 187 -32.00 11.04 3.48
N GLY A 188 -32.49 12.29 3.37
CA GLY A 188 -33.90 12.62 3.56
C GLY A 188 -34.81 11.93 2.54
N GLY A 189 -34.33 11.74 1.30
CA GLY A 189 -35.04 10.98 0.27
C GLY A 189 -35.27 9.53 0.67
N VAL A 190 -34.22 8.79 1.05
CA VAL A 190 -34.35 7.38 1.43
C VAL A 190 -35.06 7.16 2.78
N GLN A 191 -35.02 8.14 3.68
CA GLN A 191 -35.80 8.11 4.93
C GLN A 191 -37.30 8.31 4.66
N ARG A 192 -37.68 9.25 3.78
CA ARG A 192 -39.10 9.49 3.42
C ARG A 192 -39.71 8.32 2.64
N PHE A 193 -38.90 7.64 1.83
CA PHE A 193 -39.33 6.50 0.99
C PHE A 193 -38.76 5.18 1.50
N ALA A 194 -38.65 5.00 2.81
CA ALA A 194 -38.00 3.84 3.43
C ALA A 194 -38.61 2.48 3.02
N SER A 195 -39.91 2.43 2.73
CA SER A 195 -40.61 1.23 2.27
C SER A 195 -40.34 0.86 0.81
N LEU A 196 -39.85 1.82 0.02
CA LEU A 196 -39.60 1.66 -1.42
C LEU A 196 -38.10 1.54 -1.75
N ALA A 197 -37.23 1.95 -0.81
CA ALA A 197 -35.79 1.85 -0.97
C ALA A 197 -35.28 0.47 -0.55
N SER A 198 -34.42 -0.13 -1.39
CA SER A 198 -33.63 -1.30 -1.02
C SER A 198 -32.87 -1.09 0.30
N PRO A 199 -32.81 -2.11 1.18
CA PRO A 199 -32.07 -2.04 2.43
C PRO A 199 -30.60 -1.64 2.24
N ASP A 200 -29.96 -2.09 1.16
CA ASP A 200 -28.54 -1.82 0.90
C ASP A 200 -28.30 -0.37 0.48
N VAL A 201 -29.20 0.20 -0.31
CA VAL A 201 -29.14 1.62 -0.70
C VAL A 201 -29.43 2.53 0.50
N ARG A 202 -30.43 2.18 1.31
CA ARG A 202 -30.68 2.93 2.57
C ARG A 202 -29.45 2.88 3.47
N LYS A 203 -28.86 1.69 3.62
CA LYS A 203 -27.66 1.47 4.43
C LYS A 203 -26.47 2.30 3.94
N VAL A 204 -26.17 2.33 2.64
CA VAL A 204 -25.01 3.10 2.15
C VAL A 204 -25.17 4.60 2.42
N PHE A 205 -26.35 5.19 2.24
CA PHE A 205 -26.57 6.61 2.50
C PHE A 205 -26.47 6.96 3.99
N LEU A 206 -27.04 6.14 4.88
CA LEU A 206 -26.97 6.36 6.32
C LEU A 206 -25.54 6.20 6.85
N LEU A 207 -24.84 5.12 6.44
CA LEU A 207 -23.44 4.92 6.82
C LEU A 207 -22.53 6.01 6.25
N MET A 208 -22.84 6.53 5.06
CA MET A 208 -22.08 7.61 4.44
C MET A 208 -22.26 8.92 5.19
N ASP A 209 -23.49 9.26 5.58
CA ASP A 209 -23.78 10.46 6.37
C ASP A 209 -23.12 10.39 7.76
N GLU A 210 -23.18 9.23 8.42
CA GLU A 210 -22.46 8.99 9.68
C GLU A 210 -20.95 9.17 9.51
N TYR A 211 -20.37 8.58 8.46
CA TYR A 211 -18.94 8.72 8.15
C TYR A 211 -18.55 10.19 7.88
N ILE A 212 -19.31 10.90 7.05
CA ILE A 212 -19.07 12.32 6.74
C ILE A 212 -19.17 13.15 8.02
N SER A 213 -20.19 12.93 8.85
CA SER A 213 -20.40 13.65 10.10
C SER A 213 -19.17 13.57 11.02
N TYR A 214 -18.70 12.36 11.31
CA TYR A 214 -17.50 12.16 12.13
C TYR A 214 -16.24 12.74 11.49
N ARG A 215 -16.13 12.66 10.15
CA ARG A 215 -14.95 13.16 9.47
C ARG A 215 -14.89 14.68 9.47
N VAL A 216 -16.04 15.35 9.31
CA VAL A 216 -16.19 16.80 9.41
C VAL A 216 -15.82 17.27 10.81
N GLU A 217 -16.35 16.65 11.86
CA GLU A 217 -15.99 17.00 13.24
C GLU A 217 -14.48 16.87 13.48
N SER A 218 -13.89 15.70 13.19
CA SER A 218 -12.44 15.48 13.37
C SER A 218 -11.62 16.50 12.59
N TRP A 219 -12.00 16.77 11.34
CA TRP A 219 -11.31 17.73 10.50
C TRP A 219 -11.43 19.17 11.03
N LEU A 220 -12.59 19.59 11.51
CA LEU A 220 -12.78 20.91 12.11
C LEU A 220 -11.97 21.06 13.40
N LEU A 221 -11.92 20.03 14.24
CA LEU A 221 -11.11 20.04 15.47
C LEU A 221 -9.61 20.13 15.16
N ASP A 222 -9.12 19.32 14.21
CA ASP A 222 -7.72 19.40 13.73
C ASP A 222 -7.42 20.81 13.21
N TYR A 223 -8.37 21.40 12.50
CA TYR A 223 -8.24 22.75 11.94
C TYR A 223 -8.23 23.84 13.03
N MET A 224 -9.07 23.72 14.05
CA MET A 224 -9.08 24.64 15.20
C MET A 224 -7.74 24.61 15.96
N GLN A 225 -7.15 23.43 16.15
CA GLN A 225 -5.83 23.29 16.78
C GLN A 225 -4.72 23.94 15.94
N LEU A 226 -4.77 23.79 14.61
CA LEU A 226 -3.82 24.46 13.72
C LEU A 226 -3.92 25.99 13.77
N LEU A 227 -5.12 26.52 14.02
CA LEU A 227 -5.37 27.95 14.14
C LEU A 227 -5.11 28.52 15.55
N GLU A 228 -5.02 27.69 16.59
CA GLU A 228 -4.83 28.11 17.99
C GLU A 228 -3.61 29.05 18.18
N PRO A 229 -2.43 28.79 17.57
CA PRO A 229 -1.25 29.65 17.72
C PRO A 229 -1.38 31.02 17.05
N LEU A 230 -2.36 31.21 16.15
CA LEU A 230 -2.53 32.45 15.39
C LEU A 230 -3.42 33.41 16.19
N SER A 231 -2.82 34.29 17.00
CA SER A 231 -3.53 35.22 17.90
C SER A 231 -4.06 36.49 17.22
N GLU A 232 -4.33 36.46 15.90
CA GLU A 232 -4.66 37.67 15.14
C GLU A 232 -6.18 37.88 14.95
N ASP A 233 -6.60 39.15 14.89
CA ASP A 233 -8.00 39.58 14.80
C ASP A 233 -8.74 39.04 13.57
N TRP A 234 -8.06 38.82 12.44
CA TRP A 234 -8.70 38.26 11.24
C TRP A 234 -9.13 36.80 11.42
N ALA A 235 -8.47 36.05 12.31
CA ALA A 235 -8.79 34.65 12.60
C ALA A 235 -10.05 34.53 13.47
N SER A 236 -10.48 35.61 14.13
CA SER A 236 -11.66 35.61 15.03
C SER A 236 -12.95 35.20 14.29
N GLY A 237 -13.24 35.81 13.13
CA GLY A 237 -14.44 35.50 12.34
C GLY A 237 -14.42 34.10 11.73
N LEU A 238 -13.24 33.56 11.42
CA LEU A 238 -13.08 32.18 10.97
C LEU A 238 -13.27 31.20 12.13
N ARG A 239 -12.68 31.48 13.30
CA ARG A 239 -12.86 30.69 14.53
C ARG A 239 -14.32 30.61 14.94
N GLU A 240 -15.04 31.73 14.92
CA GLU A 240 -16.48 31.75 15.21
C GLU A 240 -17.28 30.89 14.21
N PHE A 241 -16.97 31.00 12.92
CA PHE A 241 -17.59 30.17 11.89
C PHE A 241 -17.33 28.67 12.11
N LEU A 242 -16.10 28.29 12.47
CA LEU A 242 -15.72 26.91 12.75
C LEU A 242 -16.43 26.38 14.00
N ASN A 243 -16.44 27.14 15.09
CA ASN A 243 -17.14 26.78 16.33
C ASN A 243 -18.62 26.51 16.05
N LYS A 244 -19.30 27.44 15.37
CA LYS A 244 -20.70 27.26 14.97
C LYS A 244 -20.89 26.05 14.06
N SER A 245 -19.91 25.73 13.21
CA SER A 245 -19.99 24.57 12.31
C SER A 245 -19.83 23.26 13.06
N VAL A 246 -18.91 23.18 14.03
CA VAL A 246 -18.74 22.02 14.92
C VAL A 246 -20.01 21.81 15.75
N GLU A 247 -20.53 22.87 16.38
CA GLU A 247 -21.76 22.81 17.18
C GLU A 247 -22.95 22.29 16.37
N LYS A 248 -23.12 22.80 15.14
CA LYS A 248 -24.16 22.31 14.22
C LYS A 248 -24.00 20.83 13.91
N GLU A 249 -22.77 20.36 13.69
CA GLU A 249 -22.50 18.97 13.34
C GLU A 249 -22.72 18.01 14.53
N VAL A 250 -22.26 18.40 15.71
CA VAL A 250 -22.49 17.66 16.96
C VAL A 250 -23.99 17.58 17.27
N PHE A 251 -24.71 18.71 17.14
CA PHE A 251 -26.15 18.75 17.33
C PHE A 251 -26.89 17.86 16.32
N TYR A 252 -26.53 17.96 15.03
CA TYR A 252 -27.08 17.12 13.97
C TYR A 252 -26.95 15.63 14.31
N ARG A 253 -25.75 15.18 14.67
CA ARG A 253 -25.49 13.79 15.03
C ARG A 253 -26.31 13.36 16.25
N SER A 254 -26.36 14.19 17.29
CA SER A 254 -27.12 13.90 18.52
C SER A 254 -28.62 13.72 18.26
N ARG A 255 -29.17 14.42 17.28
CA ARG A 255 -30.60 14.42 16.96
C ARG A 255 -31.01 13.37 15.93
N TYR A 256 -30.18 13.14 14.90
CA TYR A 256 -30.59 12.37 13.72
C TYR A 256 -29.87 11.03 13.53
N LEU A 257 -28.66 10.87 14.06
CA LEU A 257 -27.87 9.65 13.88
C LEU A 257 -27.91 8.73 15.11
N ILE A 258 -28.13 9.28 16.30
CA ILE A 258 -28.09 8.54 17.57
C ILE A 258 -29.49 8.06 18.02
N ALA A 259 -30.55 8.58 17.42
CA ALA A 259 -31.93 8.23 17.77
C ALA A 259 -32.34 6.79 17.35
N GLU A 260 -31.64 6.17 16.39
CA GLU A 260 -31.91 4.78 15.98
C GLU A 260 -31.03 3.73 16.69
N ASP A 261 -29.82 4.09 17.18
CA ASP A 261 -28.92 3.22 17.95
C ASP A 261 -28.28 4.00 19.12
N ASN A 262 -28.83 3.81 20.31
CA ASN A 262 -28.65 4.65 21.52
C ASN A 262 -27.24 4.63 22.19
N GLN A 263 -26.14 4.45 21.44
CA GLN A 263 -24.85 4.07 22.04
C GLN A 263 -23.61 4.92 21.69
N LEU A 264 -23.62 5.84 20.70
CA LEU A 264 -22.37 6.36 20.11
C LEU A 264 -22.06 7.87 20.30
N VAL A 265 -22.48 8.49 21.42
CA VAL A 265 -21.98 9.83 21.80
C VAL A 265 -20.74 9.69 22.68
N LEU A 266 -19.61 10.26 22.22
CA LEU A 266 -18.47 10.55 23.08
C LEU A 266 -18.88 11.64 24.07
N SER A 267 -19.28 11.26 25.28
CA SER A 267 -19.29 12.17 26.42
C SER A 267 -18.24 11.72 27.42
N LYS A 268 -17.56 12.67 28.08
CA LYS A 268 -16.61 12.40 29.18
C LYS A 268 -17.21 11.52 30.29
N SER A 269 -18.54 11.39 30.32
CA SER A 269 -19.30 10.65 31.33
C SER A 269 -19.55 9.18 30.99
N ARG A 270 -19.06 8.65 29.85
CA ARG A 270 -19.18 7.21 29.51
C ARG A 270 -17.85 6.48 29.74
N GLY A 271 -17.92 5.30 30.35
CA GLY A 271 -16.75 4.47 30.70
C GLY A 271 -15.96 3.95 29.49
N PRO A 272 -14.81 3.30 29.72
CA PRO A 272 -13.86 2.88 28.67
C PRO A 272 -14.48 2.09 27.50
N GLN A 273 -15.48 1.26 27.77
CA GLN A 273 -16.16 0.43 26.76
C GLN A 273 -16.89 1.25 25.69
N ALA A 274 -17.49 2.39 26.06
CA ALA A 274 -18.17 3.25 25.09
C ALA A 274 -17.17 3.94 24.14
N GLN A 275 -15.99 4.30 24.66
CA GLN A 275 -14.92 4.87 23.85
C GLN A 275 -14.39 3.85 22.83
N GLU A 276 -14.20 2.60 23.27
CA GLU A 276 -13.81 1.48 22.41
C GLU A 276 -14.84 1.25 21.28
N GLN A 277 -16.14 1.22 21.60
CA GLN A 277 -17.20 1.05 20.62
C GLN A 277 -17.19 2.14 19.55
N VAL A 278 -16.99 3.41 19.95
CA VAL A 278 -16.87 4.52 19.00
C VAL A 278 -15.64 4.33 18.11
N GLN A 279 -14.48 4.03 18.68
CA GLN A 279 -13.25 3.83 17.90
C GLN A 279 -13.39 2.65 16.91
N TYR A 280 -14.00 1.55 17.36
CA TYR A 280 -14.28 0.38 16.53
C TYR A 280 -15.23 0.75 15.37
N ARG A 281 -16.32 1.47 15.66
CA ARG A 281 -17.30 1.94 14.67
C ARG A 281 -16.66 2.83 13.61
N LEU A 282 -15.86 3.82 14.03
CA LEU A 282 -15.11 4.70 13.10
C LEU A 282 -14.18 3.90 12.19
N GLY A 283 -13.51 2.88 12.74
CA GLY A 283 -12.68 1.95 11.98
C GLY A 283 -13.48 1.21 10.90
N LEU A 284 -14.68 0.71 11.24
CA LEU A 284 -15.57 0.02 10.31
C LEU A 284 -16.11 0.95 9.22
N LEU A 285 -16.58 2.14 9.57
CA LEU A 285 -17.08 3.14 8.60
C LEU A 285 -16.00 3.47 7.57
N LYS A 286 -14.79 3.77 8.04
CA LYS A 286 -13.65 4.05 7.16
C LYS A 286 -13.35 2.88 6.23
N LYS A 287 -13.31 1.64 6.74
CA LYS A 287 -13.11 0.44 5.91
C LYS A 287 -14.21 0.29 4.85
N TYR A 288 -15.47 0.50 5.24
CA TYR A 288 -16.62 0.38 4.35
C TYR A 288 -16.60 1.39 3.20
N VAL A 289 -16.26 2.65 3.48
CA VAL A 289 -16.16 3.72 2.47
C VAL A 289 -14.97 3.50 1.55
N TYR A 290 -13.78 3.22 2.09
CA TYR A 290 -12.55 3.11 1.29
C TYR A 290 -12.46 1.83 0.46
N GLN A 291 -13.29 0.83 0.73
CA GLN A 291 -13.33 -0.43 -0.02
C GLN A 291 -13.46 -0.22 -1.53
N VAL A 292 -14.18 0.83 -1.97
CA VAL A 292 -14.38 1.16 -3.39
C VAL A 292 -13.08 1.52 -4.14
N LEU A 293 -12.02 1.84 -3.39
CA LEU A 293 -10.72 2.21 -3.94
C LEU A 293 -9.71 1.05 -3.87
N TYR A 294 -10.02 -0.05 -3.20
CA TYR A 294 -9.07 -1.13 -2.99
C TYR A 294 -8.82 -1.92 -4.26
N LEU A 295 -7.56 -2.30 -4.45
CA LEU A 295 -7.13 -3.17 -5.53
C LEU A 295 -7.09 -4.61 -5.01
N GLU A 296 -7.66 -5.52 -5.79
CA GLU A 296 -7.63 -6.95 -5.49
C GLU A 296 -6.29 -7.54 -5.91
N GLN A 297 -5.78 -8.46 -5.08
CA GLN A 297 -4.52 -9.15 -5.27
C GLN A 297 -4.80 -10.63 -5.50
N GLU A 298 -4.78 -11.06 -6.76
CA GLU A 298 -5.01 -12.45 -7.14
C GLU A 298 -3.69 -13.21 -7.20
N ILE A 299 -3.53 -14.26 -6.38
CA ILE A 299 -2.30 -15.06 -6.34
C ILE A 299 -2.14 -15.83 -7.65
N VAL A 300 -1.01 -15.64 -8.34
CA VAL A 300 -0.66 -16.36 -9.55
C VAL A 300 0.12 -17.63 -9.19
N ARG A 301 -0.53 -18.80 -9.27
CA ARG A 301 0.11 -20.09 -8.95
C ARG A 301 0.82 -20.70 -10.17
N ARG A 302 2.05 -20.29 -10.47
CA ARG A 302 2.85 -20.88 -11.56
C ARG A 302 3.62 -22.15 -11.17
N ASP A 303 3.72 -22.47 -9.89
CA ASP A 303 4.52 -23.59 -9.38
C ASP A 303 4.18 -24.93 -10.03
N LYS A 304 2.89 -25.21 -10.25
CA LYS A 304 2.45 -26.47 -10.87
C LYS A 304 2.91 -26.60 -12.32
N LEU A 305 2.88 -25.50 -13.09
CA LEU A 305 3.33 -25.51 -14.48
C LEU A 305 4.84 -25.78 -14.56
N PHE A 306 5.62 -25.12 -13.72
CA PHE A 306 7.07 -25.35 -13.65
C PHE A 306 7.42 -26.75 -13.14
N LEU A 307 6.73 -27.24 -12.11
CA LEU A 307 6.90 -28.61 -11.60
C LEU A 307 6.63 -29.65 -12.68
N ASN A 308 5.58 -29.46 -13.48
CA ASN A 308 5.22 -30.36 -14.57
C ASN A 308 6.23 -30.30 -15.72
N PHE A 309 6.71 -29.12 -16.07
CA PHE A 309 7.76 -28.96 -17.09
C PHE A 309 9.07 -29.60 -16.66
N MET A 310 9.48 -29.44 -15.40
CA MET A 310 10.68 -30.11 -14.87
C MET A 310 10.52 -31.62 -14.76
N ALA A 311 9.32 -32.10 -14.42
CA ALA A 311 9.01 -33.53 -14.46
C ALA A 311 9.09 -34.09 -15.89
N MET A 312 8.71 -33.31 -16.91
CA MET A 312 8.83 -33.68 -18.32
C MET A 312 10.30 -33.81 -18.75
N ILE A 313 11.16 -32.84 -18.40
CA ILE A 313 12.61 -32.90 -18.66
C ILE A 313 13.23 -34.12 -17.95
N GLY A 314 12.90 -34.33 -16.68
CA GLY A 314 13.37 -35.49 -15.93
C GLY A 314 12.93 -36.82 -16.54
N ALA A 315 11.69 -36.90 -17.04
CA ALA A 315 11.19 -38.08 -17.75
C ALA A 315 11.91 -38.31 -19.08
N ALA A 316 12.20 -37.25 -19.84
CA ALA A 316 12.95 -37.34 -21.10
C ALA A 316 14.39 -37.83 -20.88
N LEU A 317 15.09 -37.32 -19.86
CA LEU A 317 16.42 -37.80 -19.47
C LEU A 317 16.40 -39.27 -19.04
N ALA A 318 15.42 -39.65 -18.23
CA ALA A 318 15.26 -41.02 -17.77
C ALA A 318 14.93 -42.00 -18.91
N ALA A 319 14.10 -41.58 -19.88
CA ALA A 319 13.80 -42.37 -21.07
C ALA A 319 15.04 -42.54 -21.98
N THR A 320 15.84 -41.48 -22.14
CA THR A 320 17.09 -41.51 -22.90
C THR A 320 18.09 -42.47 -22.26
N PHE A 321 18.28 -42.39 -20.94
CA PHE A 321 19.16 -43.31 -20.21
C PHE A 321 18.69 -44.77 -20.31
N TYR A 322 17.39 -45.02 -20.12
CA TYR A 322 16.82 -46.35 -20.27
C TYR A 322 17.05 -46.90 -21.69
N GLY A 323 16.83 -46.09 -22.72
CA GLY A 323 17.10 -46.46 -24.11
C GLY A 323 18.57 -46.79 -24.40
N LEU A 324 19.52 -46.06 -23.80
CA LEU A 324 20.94 -46.39 -23.90
C LEU A 324 21.29 -47.70 -23.16
N ALA A 325 20.71 -47.91 -21.99
CA ALA A 325 20.91 -49.14 -21.22
C ALA A 325 20.35 -50.38 -21.95
N THR A 326 19.21 -50.25 -22.62
CA THR A 326 18.66 -51.35 -23.44
C THR A 326 19.51 -51.63 -24.67
N LEU A 327 20.08 -50.61 -25.34
CA LEU A 327 21.05 -50.81 -26.42
C LEU A 327 22.30 -51.54 -25.92
N GLN A 328 22.85 -51.14 -24.77
CA GLN A 328 23.98 -51.82 -24.16
C GLN A 328 23.64 -53.27 -23.78
N GLN A 329 22.45 -53.51 -23.23
CA GLN A 329 21.94 -54.85 -22.95
C GLN A 329 21.92 -55.71 -24.22
N MET A 330 21.47 -55.17 -25.36
CA MET A 330 21.50 -55.88 -26.65
C MET A 330 22.92 -56.22 -27.11
N THR A 331 23.90 -55.33 -26.92
CA THR A 331 25.30 -55.63 -27.28
C THR A 331 25.90 -56.74 -26.42
N LEU A 332 25.58 -56.77 -25.12
CA LEU A 332 26.06 -57.79 -24.18
C LEU A 332 25.42 -59.17 -24.44
N ILE A 333 24.16 -59.19 -24.89
CA ILE A 333 23.44 -60.42 -25.30
C ILE A 333 24.16 -61.14 -26.45
N ASN A 334 24.82 -60.39 -27.34
CA ASN A 334 25.49 -60.96 -28.51
C ASN A 334 26.87 -61.58 -28.20
N GLN A 335 27.45 -61.40 -27.01
CA GLN A 335 28.85 -61.76 -26.72
C GLN A 335 29.10 -62.78 -25.58
N ALA A 336 28.12 -63.12 -24.74
CA ALA A 336 28.37 -63.95 -23.53
C ALA A 336 27.94 -65.44 -23.65
N ASP A 337 28.06 -66.29 -22.62
CA ASP A 337 27.48 -67.66 -22.57
C ASP A 337 26.04 -67.66 -22.03
N ASN A 338 25.24 -68.69 -22.35
CA ASN A 338 23.79 -68.74 -22.09
C ASN A 338 23.36 -68.44 -20.63
N PHE A 339 24.12 -68.89 -19.62
CA PHE A 339 23.80 -68.63 -18.21
C PHE A 339 24.14 -67.20 -17.77
N TRP A 340 25.34 -66.72 -18.12
CA TRP A 340 25.79 -65.37 -17.76
C TRP A 340 25.00 -64.27 -18.49
N ARG A 341 24.51 -64.56 -19.71
CA ARG A 341 23.59 -63.69 -20.45
C ARG A 341 22.32 -63.38 -19.68
N LEU A 342 21.63 -64.41 -19.16
CA LEU A 342 20.37 -64.23 -18.43
C LEU A 342 20.58 -63.42 -17.15
N THR A 343 21.60 -63.75 -16.37
CA THR A 343 21.93 -63.00 -15.14
C THR A 343 22.27 -61.55 -15.44
N ALA A 344 23.10 -61.27 -16.45
CA ALA A 344 23.44 -59.91 -16.85
C ALA A 344 22.21 -59.13 -17.34
N MET A 345 21.28 -59.75 -18.06
CA MET A 345 20.04 -59.10 -18.51
C MET A 345 19.14 -58.69 -17.34
N PHE A 346 18.92 -59.58 -16.37
CA PHE A 346 18.10 -59.25 -15.20
C PHE A 346 18.76 -58.15 -14.36
N VAL A 347 20.06 -58.26 -14.11
CA VAL A 347 20.79 -57.27 -13.31
C VAL A 347 20.81 -55.91 -14.00
N VAL A 348 21.15 -55.83 -15.29
CA VAL A 348 21.16 -54.56 -16.05
C VAL A 348 19.76 -53.99 -16.17
N GLY A 349 18.73 -54.81 -16.43
CA GLY A 349 17.34 -54.35 -16.52
C GLY A 349 16.81 -53.77 -15.21
N ILE A 350 17.07 -54.44 -14.08
CA ILE A 350 16.70 -53.95 -12.75
C ILE A 350 17.47 -52.66 -12.42
N LEU A 351 18.78 -52.63 -12.66
CA LEU A 351 19.61 -51.44 -12.44
C LEU A 351 19.15 -50.26 -13.31
N ALA A 352 18.84 -50.50 -14.59
CA ALA A 352 18.33 -49.48 -15.49
C ALA A 352 16.97 -48.95 -15.05
N TYR A 353 16.09 -49.82 -14.53
CA TYR A 353 14.79 -49.41 -13.99
C TYR A 353 14.94 -48.54 -12.74
N VAL A 354 15.78 -48.94 -11.79
CA VAL A 354 16.06 -48.15 -10.57
C VAL A 354 16.75 -46.84 -10.92
N ALA A 355 17.74 -46.87 -11.82
CA ALA A 355 18.44 -45.67 -12.29
C ALA A 355 17.49 -44.72 -13.02
N LYS A 356 16.58 -45.21 -13.86
CA LYS A 356 15.54 -44.41 -14.51
C LYS A 356 14.70 -43.64 -13.48
N ASP A 357 14.26 -44.31 -12.42
CA ASP A 357 13.43 -43.69 -11.38
C ASP A 357 14.23 -42.64 -10.59
N ARG A 358 15.47 -42.97 -10.21
CA ARG A 358 16.37 -42.03 -9.51
C ARG A 358 16.78 -40.84 -10.36
N ILE A 359 17.08 -41.02 -11.64
CA ILE A 359 17.38 -39.92 -12.57
C ILE A 359 16.18 -38.98 -12.67
N LYS A 360 14.96 -39.52 -12.80
CA LYS A 360 13.74 -38.71 -12.88
C LYS A 360 13.53 -37.88 -11.61
N GLU A 361 13.68 -38.49 -10.44
CA GLU A 361 13.52 -37.84 -9.14
C GLU A 361 14.61 -36.77 -8.89
N LEU A 362 15.88 -37.14 -9.04
CA LEU A 362 17.02 -36.23 -8.83
C LEU A 362 17.02 -35.07 -9.82
N SER A 363 16.70 -35.32 -11.10
CA SER A 363 16.59 -34.26 -12.10
C SER A 363 15.49 -33.27 -11.73
N ARG A 364 14.30 -33.77 -11.35
CA ARG A 364 13.18 -32.93 -10.94
C ARG A 364 13.57 -32.03 -9.77
N GLU A 365 14.20 -32.60 -8.73
CA GLU A 365 14.61 -31.84 -7.55
C GLU A 365 15.73 -30.83 -7.88
N TYR A 366 16.75 -31.25 -8.64
CA TYR A 366 17.87 -30.40 -9.04
C TYR A 366 17.41 -29.19 -9.85
N PHE A 367 16.62 -29.42 -10.90
CA PHE A 367 16.14 -28.33 -11.76
C PHE A 367 15.14 -27.44 -11.02
N PHE A 368 14.27 -28.00 -10.18
CA PHE A 368 13.36 -27.21 -9.36
C PHE A 368 14.12 -26.30 -8.40
N LYS A 369 15.12 -26.80 -7.67
CA LYS A 369 15.98 -26.00 -6.78
C LYS A 369 16.72 -24.89 -7.53
N LYS A 370 17.22 -25.17 -8.73
CA LYS A 370 17.95 -24.19 -9.55
C LYS A 370 17.03 -23.11 -10.11
N LEU A 371 15.83 -23.48 -10.58
CA LEU A 371 14.86 -22.55 -11.15
C LEU A 371 14.19 -21.69 -10.07
N ARG A 372 13.91 -22.25 -8.89
CA ARG A 372 13.30 -21.53 -7.76
C ARG A 372 14.11 -20.29 -7.33
N LYS A 373 15.42 -20.25 -7.61
CA LYS A 373 16.25 -19.05 -7.35
C LYS A 373 15.92 -17.85 -8.24
N TYR A 374 15.35 -18.09 -9.42
CA TYR A 374 15.02 -17.04 -10.40
C TYR A 374 13.52 -16.75 -10.47
N LEU A 375 12.70 -17.56 -9.79
CA LEU A 375 11.27 -17.36 -9.72
C LEU A 375 10.90 -16.44 -8.55
N PRO A 376 9.84 -15.63 -8.69
CA PRO A 376 9.30 -14.89 -7.56
C PRO A 376 8.85 -15.84 -6.46
N ASP A 377 9.05 -15.42 -5.21
CA ASP A 377 8.52 -16.13 -4.06
C ASP A 377 7.00 -15.95 -3.97
N LEU A 378 6.50 -14.76 -4.32
CA LEU A 378 5.08 -14.46 -4.48
C LEU A 378 4.83 -13.64 -5.75
N GLU A 379 3.81 -14.01 -6.51
CA GLU A 379 3.35 -13.29 -7.70
C GLU A 379 1.85 -13.02 -7.59
N TYR A 380 1.47 -11.76 -7.79
CA TYR A 380 0.08 -11.29 -7.74
C TYR A 380 -0.29 -10.58 -9.03
N LYS A 381 -1.49 -10.84 -9.53
CA LYS A 381 -2.15 -10.00 -10.52
C LYS A 381 -2.97 -8.95 -9.76
N ILE A 382 -2.75 -7.68 -10.08
CA ILE A 382 -3.44 -6.55 -9.45
C ILE A 382 -4.61 -6.15 -10.33
N VAL A 383 -5.83 -6.24 -9.78
CA VAL A 383 -7.08 -6.01 -10.52
C VAL A 383 -7.89 -4.92 -9.81
N TYR A 384 -8.45 -4.01 -10.59
CA TYR A 384 -9.43 -3.03 -10.13
C TYR A 384 -10.82 -3.43 -10.62
N ASN A 385 -11.72 -3.72 -9.69
CA ASN A 385 -13.11 -4.05 -9.97
C ASN A 385 -13.97 -2.81 -9.74
N PHE A 386 -14.69 -2.37 -10.76
CA PHE A 386 -15.62 -1.24 -10.67
C PHE A 386 -16.86 -1.49 -11.53
N LEU A 387 -17.87 -0.63 -11.34
CA LEU A 387 -19.06 -0.56 -12.17
C LEU A 387 -18.94 0.63 -13.12
N ASN A 388 -19.14 0.39 -14.40
CA ASN A 388 -19.17 1.46 -15.39
C ASN A 388 -20.45 2.32 -15.26
N ILE A 389 -20.55 3.39 -16.05
CA ILE A 389 -21.70 4.31 -16.06
C ILE A 389 -23.02 3.57 -16.36
N ARG A 390 -22.96 2.42 -17.05
CA ARG A 390 -24.10 1.57 -17.39
C ARG A 390 -24.43 0.54 -16.30
N GLY A 391 -23.73 0.56 -15.16
CA GLY A 391 -23.92 -0.38 -14.05
C GLY A 391 -23.38 -1.79 -14.30
N GLN A 392 -22.58 -2.00 -15.34
CA GLN A 392 -21.96 -3.28 -15.65
C GLN A 392 -20.63 -3.42 -14.92
N LYS A 393 -20.35 -4.62 -14.39
CA LYS A 393 -19.09 -4.93 -13.73
C LYS A 393 -17.98 -5.02 -14.77
N GLU A 394 -16.96 -4.20 -14.58
CA GLU A 394 -15.72 -4.21 -15.35
C GLU A 394 -14.54 -4.46 -14.40
N SER A 395 -13.56 -5.20 -14.90
CA SER A 395 -12.35 -5.54 -14.18
C SER A 395 -11.16 -5.13 -15.03
N VAL A 396 -10.43 -4.11 -14.59
CA VAL A 396 -9.22 -3.64 -15.27
C VAL A 396 -8.00 -4.26 -14.60
N THR A 397 -7.14 -4.88 -15.39
CA THR A 397 -5.85 -5.36 -14.89
C THR A 397 -4.89 -4.19 -14.81
N VAL A 398 -4.48 -3.84 -13.60
CA VAL A 398 -3.62 -2.69 -13.33
C VAL A 398 -2.15 -3.04 -13.55
N GLY A 399 -1.75 -4.28 -13.24
CA GLY A 399 -0.39 -4.76 -13.41
C GLY A 399 -0.11 -6.07 -12.67
N ASN A 400 1.15 -6.50 -12.72
CA ASN A 400 1.65 -7.67 -12.02
C ASN A 400 2.68 -7.28 -10.95
N LEU A 401 2.52 -7.82 -9.75
CA LEU A 401 3.41 -7.61 -8.61
C LEU A 401 4.16 -8.91 -8.32
N ALA A 402 5.49 -8.87 -8.40
CA ALA A 402 6.37 -9.96 -8.04
C ALA A 402 7.22 -9.57 -6.83
N GLN A 403 7.33 -10.47 -5.86
CA GLN A 403 8.10 -10.27 -4.63
C GLN A 403 9.10 -11.40 -4.43
N TYR A 404 10.30 -11.02 -3.97
CA TYR A 404 11.43 -11.91 -3.73
C TYR A 404 12.03 -11.57 -2.37
N MET A 405 12.42 -12.60 -1.64
CA MET A 405 13.18 -12.45 -0.39
C MET A 405 14.33 -13.44 -0.39
N GLN A 406 15.53 -12.97 -0.08
CA GLN A 406 16.69 -13.85 0.09
C GLN A 406 17.72 -13.28 1.06
N PHE A 407 18.42 -14.15 1.76
CA PHE A 407 19.64 -13.76 2.47
C PHE A 407 20.78 -13.63 1.46
N VAL A 408 21.56 -12.56 1.59
CA VAL A 408 22.66 -12.23 0.69
C VAL A 408 23.91 -12.05 1.53
N GLY A 409 24.99 -12.74 1.19
CA GLY A 409 26.26 -12.51 1.86
C GLY A 409 26.77 -11.11 1.57
N ARG A 410 27.45 -10.47 2.54
CA ARG A 410 27.93 -9.07 2.42
C ARG A 410 28.69 -8.80 1.11
N ALA A 411 29.49 -9.75 0.63
CA ALA A 411 30.26 -9.61 -0.63
C ALA A 411 29.40 -9.59 -1.91
N LEU A 412 28.17 -10.09 -1.85
CA LEU A 412 27.22 -10.08 -2.98
C LEU A 412 26.27 -8.87 -2.93
N VAL A 413 26.34 -8.06 -1.86
CA VAL A 413 25.58 -6.82 -1.78
C VAL A 413 26.21 -5.80 -2.73
N PRO A 414 25.43 -5.10 -3.57
CA PRO A 414 25.95 -4.08 -4.47
C PRO A 414 26.78 -3.00 -3.74
N ALA A 415 27.85 -2.52 -4.40
CA ALA A 415 28.81 -1.60 -3.79
C ALA A 415 28.22 -0.24 -3.44
N ASP A 416 27.29 0.27 -4.25
CA ASP A 416 26.47 1.47 -3.99
C ASP A 416 25.68 1.32 -2.67
N ILE A 417 25.03 0.18 -2.47
CA ILE A 417 24.25 -0.12 -1.26
C ILE A 417 25.17 -0.21 -0.03
N LEU A 418 26.32 -0.87 -0.15
CA LEU A 418 27.31 -0.96 0.93
C LEU A 418 27.85 0.42 1.31
N TYR A 419 28.22 1.24 0.32
CA TYR A 419 28.67 2.60 0.53
C TYR A 419 27.63 3.43 1.32
N LEU A 420 26.36 3.37 0.92
CA LEU A 420 25.28 4.08 1.61
C LEU A 420 25.01 3.54 3.03
N ARG A 421 25.12 2.23 3.25
CA ARG A 421 25.03 1.63 4.59
C ARG A 421 26.15 2.15 5.50
N ASP A 422 27.32 2.35 4.92
CA ASP A 422 28.56 2.69 5.60
C ASP A 422 28.69 4.20 5.88
N LEU A 423 27.99 5.05 5.12
CA LEU A 423 27.85 6.50 5.36
C LEU A 423 27.52 6.78 6.85
N GLU A 424 28.13 7.79 7.48
CA GLU A 424 27.86 8.19 8.88
C GLU A 424 27.89 7.07 9.94
N SER A 425 28.54 5.94 9.66
CA SER A 425 28.67 4.86 10.63
C SER A 425 29.96 5.05 11.43
N ASN A 426 29.89 4.98 12.76
CA ASN A 426 31.09 5.04 13.61
C ASN A 426 31.91 3.75 13.45
N PHE A 427 32.79 3.74 12.46
CA PHE A 427 33.62 2.57 12.11
C PHE A 427 34.54 2.12 13.24
N ASP A 428 34.99 3.03 14.10
CA ASP A 428 36.02 2.76 15.10
C ASP A 428 35.53 1.96 16.33
N LEU A 429 34.21 1.83 16.52
CA LEU A 429 33.61 1.22 17.72
C LEU A 429 32.85 -0.09 17.45
N GLU A 430 32.83 -0.58 16.20
CA GLU A 430 32.16 -1.82 15.80
C GLU A 430 33.17 -2.80 15.13
N PRO A 431 34.05 -3.45 15.91
CA PRO A 431 35.24 -4.14 15.35
C PRO A 431 34.91 -5.35 14.49
N GLU A 432 33.71 -5.91 14.61
CA GLU A 432 33.16 -6.91 13.69
C GLU A 432 31.67 -6.62 13.51
N ARG A 433 31.30 -5.92 12.43
CA ARG A 433 29.92 -5.80 11.95
C ARG A 433 29.40 -7.16 11.50
N GLN A 434 29.17 -8.06 12.46
CA GLN A 434 28.45 -9.31 12.23
C GLN A 434 26.98 -8.94 12.03
N GLU A 435 26.67 -8.58 10.78
CA GLU A 435 25.34 -8.31 10.29
C GLU A 435 24.95 -9.40 9.31
N GLU A 436 23.74 -9.93 9.46
CA GLU A 436 23.10 -10.72 8.43
C GLU A 436 22.34 -9.77 7.50
N VAL A 437 22.56 -9.91 6.20
CA VAL A 437 21.86 -9.10 5.20
C VAL A 437 20.80 -9.95 4.53
N PHE A 438 19.56 -9.47 4.56
CA PHE A 438 18.54 -9.99 3.67
C PHE A 438 18.03 -8.91 2.74
N HIS A 439 17.78 -9.33 1.50
CA HIS A 439 17.33 -8.52 0.40
C HIS A 439 15.88 -8.85 0.10
N PHE A 440 15.03 -7.85 0.21
CA PHE A 440 13.64 -7.88 -0.24
C PHE A 440 13.53 -7.09 -1.54
N HIS A 441 13.16 -7.77 -2.63
CA HIS A 441 12.93 -7.15 -3.93
C HIS A 441 11.46 -7.23 -4.28
N ARG A 442 10.85 -6.08 -4.52
CA ARG A 442 9.49 -5.91 -4.99
C ARG A 442 9.53 -5.30 -6.39
N ARG A 443 8.97 -6.00 -7.37
CA ARG A 443 8.88 -5.58 -8.77
C ARG A 443 7.42 -5.45 -9.16
N PHE A 444 7.01 -4.26 -9.58
CA PHE A 444 5.68 -4.02 -10.11
C PHE A 444 5.74 -3.59 -11.55
N GLU A 445 5.10 -4.38 -12.38
CA GLU A 445 5.00 -4.16 -13.80
C GLU A 445 3.61 -3.64 -14.11
N MET A 446 3.54 -2.40 -14.57
CA MET A 446 2.29 -1.78 -14.95
C MET A 446 1.84 -2.29 -16.29
N GLN A 447 0.54 -2.58 -16.40
CA GLN A 447 -0.09 -2.78 -17.68
C GLN A 447 -0.58 -1.42 -18.20
N PRO A 448 -0.34 -1.09 -19.48
CA PRO A 448 -0.89 0.12 -20.10
C PRO A 448 -2.41 0.11 -19.97
N ASP A 449 -3.01 1.29 -19.80
CA ASP A 449 -4.45 1.41 -19.94
C ASP A 449 -4.83 1.15 -21.39
N SER A 450 -5.85 0.32 -21.61
CA SER A 450 -6.42 0.12 -22.92
C SER A 450 -7.16 1.39 -23.34
N GLU A 451 -7.02 1.82 -24.60
CA GLU A 451 -7.69 3.00 -25.17
C GLU A 451 -9.23 3.00 -24.99
N ASP A 452 -9.84 1.84 -24.72
CA ASP A 452 -11.28 1.63 -24.61
C ASP A 452 -11.90 1.92 -23.22
N THR A 453 -11.12 2.31 -22.19
CA THR A 453 -11.63 2.50 -20.82
C THR A 453 -11.91 3.96 -20.47
N ASP A 454 -12.87 4.57 -21.17
CA ASP A 454 -13.28 5.98 -21.01
C ASP A 454 -13.82 6.36 -19.61
N SER A 455 -14.13 5.41 -18.73
CA SER A 455 -14.93 5.72 -17.53
C SER A 455 -14.17 5.79 -16.19
N HIS A 456 -13.02 5.14 -16.04
CA HIS A 456 -12.29 5.07 -14.76
C HIS A 456 -10.78 4.99 -14.97
N ASN A 457 -10.16 6.12 -15.32
CA ASN A 457 -8.72 6.21 -15.44
C ASN A 457 -8.06 6.00 -14.06
N VAL A 458 -7.36 4.89 -13.87
CA VAL A 458 -6.59 4.63 -12.65
C VAL A 458 -5.25 5.32 -12.83
N GLU A 459 -5.16 6.59 -12.48
CA GLU A 459 -3.94 7.38 -12.66
C GLU A 459 -2.89 7.06 -11.59
N HIS A 460 -3.30 6.91 -10.33
CA HIS A 460 -2.37 6.79 -9.21
C HIS A 460 -2.68 5.59 -8.31
N ILE A 461 -1.63 4.85 -7.95
CA ILE A 461 -1.72 3.75 -6.99
C ILE A 461 -1.00 4.16 -5.70
N LYS A 462 -1.67 3.89 -4.58
CA LYS A 462 -1.10 3.93 -3.24
C LYS A 462 -0.91 2.53 -2.73
N GLU A 463 0.32 2.20 -2.41
CA GLU A 463 0.71 0.95 -1.79
C GLU A 463 1.21 1.20 -0.37
N VAL A 464 0.84 0.31 0.54
CA VAL A 464 1.21 0.37 1.95
C VAL A 464 1.80 -0.98 2.34
N LEU A 465 3.11 -1.00 2.50
CA LEU A 465 3.87 -2.12 3.04
C LEU A 465 4.01 -1.93 4.55
N ARG A 466 3.67 -2.96 5.34
CA ARG A 466 3.91 -3.01 6.78
C ARG A 466 4.69 -4.26 7.11
N LEU A 467 5.81 -4.11 7.79
CA LEU A 467 6.57 -5.24 8.29
C LEU A 467 6.44 -5.31 9.80
N ASP A 468 6.00 -6.46 10.29
CA ASP A 468 6.00 -6.80 11.71
C ASP A 468 7.40 -7.22 12.16
N VAL A 469 7.96 -6.47 13.10
CA VAL A 469 9.30 -6.72 13.66
C VAL A 469 9.28 -7.54 14.94
N SER A 470 8.15 -8.10 15.36
CA SER A 470 8.02 -8.86 16.62
C SER A 470 9.10 -9.94 16.79
N GLU A 471 9.41 -10.68 15.73
CA GLU A 471 10.42 -11.75 15.78
C GLU A 471 11.85 -11.22 16.02
N TYR A 472 12.12 -9.99 15.58
CA TYR A 472 13.42 -9.31 15.75
C TYR A 472 13.64 -8.93 17.22
N LEU A 473 12.57 -8.70 17.96
CA LEU A 473 12.60 -8.27 19.36
C LEU A 473 12.87 -9.42 20.34
N ASN A 474 12.58 -10.67 19.94
CA ASN A 474 12.54 -11.84 20.83
C ASN A 474 13.87 -12.11 21.56
N LYS A 475 15.00 -11.85 20.90
CA LYS A 475 16.35 -12.10 21.44
C LYS A 475 17.02 -10.85 22.02
N MET A 476 16.33 -9.71 22.02
CA MET A 476 16.86 -8.48 22.61
C MET A 476 16.93 -8.60 24.13
N SER A 477 18.01 -8.02 24.69
CA SER A 477 18.20 -7.94 26.14
C SER A 477 17.20 -6.97 26.78
N ASP A 478 17.17 -6.93 28.12
CA ASP A 478 16.34 -5.99 28.86
C ASP A 478 16.53 -4.54 28.36
N PRO A 479 15.44 -3.81 28.06
CA PRO A 479 15.50 -2.46 27.52
C PRO A 479 16.13 -1.43 28.46
N ARG A 480 16.29 -1.71 29.77
CA ARG A 480 16.91 -0.78 30.72
C ARG A 480 18.24 -1.32 31.23
N ARG A 481 19.31 -0.55 31.05
CA ARG A 481 20.60 -0.79 31.70
C ARG A 481 20.98 0.43 32.51
N SER A 482 21.05 0.25 33.83
CA SER A 482 21.62 1.27 34.71
C SER A 482 23.13 1.26 34.54
N TRP A 483 23.71 2.43 34.33
CA TRP A 483 25.15 2.63 34.42
C TRP A 483 25.44 3.87 35.25
N GLN A 484 26.66 3.93 35.77
CA GLN A 484 27.08 4.99 36.66
C GLN A 484 28.23 5.71 36.00
N TYR A 485 28.17 7.03 35.97
CA TYR A 485 29.29 7.86 35.56
C TYR A 485 29.59 8.88 36.65
N TRP A 486 30.83 9.37 36.64
CA TRP A 486 31.24 10.43 37.53
C TRP A 486 30.94 11.79 36.90
N ASP A 487 30.03 12.53 37.51
CA ASP A 487 29.72 13.91 37.19
C ASP A 487 30.58 14.84 38.07
N LEU A 488 31.22 15.84 37.46
CA LEU A 488 32.14 16.73 38.16
C LEU A 488 31.46 17.56 39.27
N GLU A 489 30.15 17.81 39.18
CA GLU A 489 29.40 18.58 40.18
C GLU A 489 28.67 17.70 41.19
N LYS A 490 28.15 16.55 40.74
CA LYS A 490 27.24 15.70 41.54
C LYS A 490 27.86 14.40 42.04
N GLY A 491 29.12 14.11 41.68
CA GLY A 491 29.79 12.86 42.02
C GLY A 491 29.22 11.68 41.22
N VAL A 492 28.92 10.55 41.89
CA VAL A 492 28.39 9.37 41.18
C VAL A 492 26.93 9.59 40.79
N VAL A 493 26.67 9.73 39.49
CA VAL A 493 25.32 9.83 38.93
C VAL A 493 24.94 8.47 38.32
N LYS A 494 23.81 7.92 38.76
CA LYS A 494 23.20 6.75 38.14
C LYS A 494 22.28 7.20 37.02
N VAL A 495 22.47 6.67 35.82
CA VAL A 495 21.59 6.91 34.69
C VAL A 495 21.02 5.60 34.20
N ASP A 496 19.69 5.57 34.09
CA ASP A 496 18.97 4.53 33.36
C ASP A 496 18.90 4.93 31.90
N ALA A 497 19.75 4.31 31.07
CA ALA A 497 19.74 4.52 29.63
C ALA A 497 19.03 3.36 28.93
N PRO A 498 18.20 3.65 27.90
CA PRO A 498 17.59 2.59 27.11
C PRO A 498 18.65 1.85 26.30
N ARG A 499 18.69 0.52 26.43
CA ARG A 499 19.48 -0.32 25.53
C ARG A 499 18.74 -0.45 24.21
N VAL A 500 19.32 0.10 23.16
CA VAL A 500 18.74 0.10 21.81
C VAL A 500 19.56 -0.74 20.85
N TYR A 501 18.89 -1.20 19.80
CA TYR A 501 19.48 -1.90 18.68
C TYR A 501 19.08 -1.16 17.40
N HIS A 502 20.01 -1.06 16.47
CA HIS A 502 19.80 -0.37 15.19
C HIS A 502 19.62 -1.39 14.08
N LEU A 503 18.47 -1.37 13.41
CA LEU A 503 18.24 -2.06 12.16
C LEU A 503 18.38 -1.04 11.02
N ASN A 504 19.42 -1.18 10.20
CA ASN A 504 19.61 -0.29 9.06
C ASN A 504 18.94 -0.90 7.83
N VAL A 505 18.25 -0.06 7.07
CA VAL A 505 17.58 -0.45 5.83
C VAL A 505 17.99 0.53 4.75
N VAL A 506 18.66 0.02 3.71
CA VAL A 506 18.97 0.80 2.51
C VAL A 506 18.00 0.37 1.42
N ILE A 507 17.26 1.32 0.88
CA ILE A 507 16.22 1.08 -0.11
C ILE A 507 16.64 1.75 -1.41
N ARG A 508 16.65 0.97 -2.49
CA ARG A 508 16.82 1.45 -3.86
C ARG A 508 15.49 1.37 -4.60
N TYR A 509 15.05 2.50 -5.12
CA TYR A 509 13.89 2.61 -6.00
C TYR A 509 14.39 2.74 -7.43
N THR A 510 13.86 1.92 -8.34
CA THR A 510 14.21 2.00 -9.76
C THR A 510 12.95 2.04 -10.60
N VAL A 511 12.75 3.13 -11.33
CA VAL A 511 11.68 3.26 -12.32
C VAL A 511 12.30 3.04 -13.70
N THR A 512 11.89 1.98 -14.38
CA THR A 512 12.32 1.68 -15.75
C THR A 512 11.15 1.88 -16.71
N ARG A 513 11.39 2.67 -17.76
CA ARG A 513 10.44 2.89 -18.84
C ARG A 513 11.00 2.33 -20.13
N PHE A 514 10.18 1.60 -20.86
CA PHE A 514 10.54 1.00 -22.14
C PHE A 514 9.82 1.77 -23.22
N ARG A 515 10.56 2.25 -24.22
CA ARG A 515 10.02 2.97 -25.38
C ARG A 515 9.85 2.04 -26.58
N GLU A 516 8.99 2.42 -27.51
CA GLU A 516 8.75 1.68 -28.77
C GLU A 516 10.03 1.47 -29.60
N GLU A 517 10.96 2.42 -29.56
CA GLU A 517 12.24 2.39 -30.28
C GLU A 517 13.26 1.41 -29.67
N GLY A 518 12.89 0.67 -28.61
CA GLY A 518 13.76 -0.29 -27.92
C GLY A 518 14.66 0.34 -26.85
N THR A 519 14.79 1.66 -26.82
CA THR A 519 15.48 2.42 -25.77
C THR A 519 14.76 2.25 -24.42
N LYS A 520 15.52 2.14 -23.33
CA LYS A 520 14.95 2.15 -21.98
C LYS A 520 15.62 3.20 -21.10
N ILE A 521 14.80 3.93 -20.35
CA ILE A 521 15.28 4.93 -19.39
C ILE A 521 15.09 4.39 -17.98
N ARG A 522 16.11 4.51 -17.16
CA ARG A 522 16.09 4.13 -15.74
C ARG A 522 16.34 5.34 -14.87
N HIS A 523 15.44 5.58 -13.94
CA HIS A 523 15.64 6.51 -12.85
C HIS A 523 15.84 5.73 -11.55
N ILE A 524 16.94 6.00 -10.86
CA ILE A 524 17.32 5.30 -9.62
C ILE A 524 17.40 6.32 -8.49
N GLU A 525 16.72 6.03 -7.39
CA GLU A 525 16.74 6.85 -6.17
C GLU A 525 17.04 5.97 -4.97
N TYR A 526 17.79 6.50 -4.02
CA TYR A 526 18.13 5.80 -2.78
C TYR A 526 17.47 6.45 -1.57
N GLN A 527 17.25 5.65 -0.54
CA GLN A 527 16.80 6.10 0.78
C GLN A 527 17.44 5.22 1.84
N ARG A 528 17.92 5.81 2.94
CA ARG A 528 18.43 5.04 4.08
C ARG A 528 17.68 5.37 5.35
N LEU A 529 17.17 4.32 5.97
CA LEU A 529 16.44 4.38 7.23
C LEU A 529 17.20 3.62 8.32
N ARG A 530 17.19 4.14 9.53
CA ARG A 530 17.66 3.44 10.73
C ARG A 530 16.50 3.30 11.71
N LEU A 531 16.03 2.07 11.89
CA LEU A 531 15.03 1.75 12.88
C LEU A 531 15.74 1.55 14.22
N VAL A 532 15.37 2.37 15.21
CA VAL A 532 15.89 2.27 16.57
C VAL A 532 14.88 1.55 17.43
N MET A 533 15.26 0.37 17.91
CA MET A 533 14.34 -0.56 18.56
C MET A 533 14.90 -1.04 19.90
N ASN A 534 14.01 -1.44 20.80
CA ASN A 534 14.35 -2.19 22.00
C ASN A 534 13.36 -3.35 22.16
N LYS A 535 13.46 -4.12 23.25
CA LYS A 535 12.57 -5.26 23.50
C LYS A 535 11.07 -4.93 23.52
N GLN A 536 10.70 -3.66 23.78
CA GLN A 536 9.30 -3.22 23.80
C GLN A 536 8.77 -2.91 22.41
N GLY A 537 9.64 -2.57 21.46
CA GLY A 537 9.22 -2.19 20.11
C GLY A 537 10.16 -1.21 19.41
N ILE A 538 9.62 -0.61 18.36
CA ILE A 538 10.22 0.47 17.59
C ILE A 538 10.04 1.77 18.38
N LEU A 539 11.16 2.44 18.68
CA LEU A 539 11.16 3.71 19.40
C LEU A 539 11.07 4.90 18.44
N ARG A 540 11.83 4.85 17.34
CA ARG A 540 11.85 5.88 16.29
C ARG A 540 12.44 5.33 14.99
N ILE A 541 12.29 6.11 13.92
CA ILE A 541 12.92 5.90 12.62
C ILE A 541 13.76 7.15 12.33
N ASP A 542 15.06 6.98 12.21
CA ASP A 542 15.98 8.05 11.83
C ASP A 542 16.18 7.97 10.30
N SER A 543 15.90 9.05 9.57
CA SER A 543 16.21 9.16 8.14
C SER A 543 17.67 9.60 8.02
N VAL A 544 18.53 8.67 7.61
CA VAL A 544 19.99 8.92 7.50
C VAL A 544 20.35 9.47 6.13
N LEU A 545 19.60 9.06 5.10
CA LEU A 545 19.65 9.63 3.76
C LEU A 545 18.22 9.79 3.29
N ASP A 546 17.83 11.04 3.03
CA ASP A 546 16.51 11.33 2.52
C ASP A 546 16.41 10.90 1.05
N LYS A 547 15.18 10.56 0.66
CA LYS A 547 14.96 10.04 -0.67
C LYS A 547 15.27 11.11 -1.72
N GLY A 548 16.05 10.73 -2.74
CA GLY A 548 16.31 11.58 -3.92
C GLY A 548 17.52 12.50 -3.78
N GLU A 549 18.17 12.55 -2.60
CA GLU A 549 19.46 13.23 -2.43
C GLU A 549 20.54 12.68 -3.36
N ILE A 550 20.43 11.39 -3.68
CA ILE A 550 21.27 10.69 -4.65
C ILE A 550 20.33 10.04 -5.65
N ALA A 551 20.23 10.65 -6.84
CA ALA A 551 19.43 10.15 -7.95
C ALA A 551 20.28 10.08 -9.23
N MET A 552 20.04 9.06 -10.05
CA MET A 552 20.73 8.87 -11.32
C MET A 552 19.72 8.51 -12.41
N GLU A 553 19.87 9.14 -13.58
CA GLU A 553 19.16 8.79 -14.81
C GLU A 553 20.14 8.11 -15.78
N GLU A 554 19.79 6.90 -16.22
CA GLU A 554 20.54 6.13 -17.20
C GLU A 554 19.67 5.90 -18.44
N GLU A 555 20.19 6.26 -19.61
CA GLU A 555 19.62 5.87 -20.91
C GLU A 555 20.42 4.68 -21.47
N LEU A 556 19.74 3.57 -21.74
CA LEU A 556 20.34 2.27 -22.08
C LEU A 556 19.83 1.69 -23.40
#